data_AF-F0WQW7-F1
#
_entry.id   AF-F0WQW7-F1
#
_cell.length_a   1.000
_cell.length_b   1.000
_cell.length_c   1.000
_cell.angle_alpha   90.00
_cell.angle_beta   90.00
_cell.angle_gamma   90.00
#
_symmetry.space_group_name_H-M   'P 1'
#
loop_
_entity.id
_entity.type
_entity.pdbx_description
1 polymer ?
#
loop_
_entity_poly.entity_id
_entity_poly.type
_entity_poly.pdbx_seq_one_letter_code
_entity_poly.pdbx_strand_id
1 'polypeptide(L)'
;MKKEGRHVLLLLDNDSAHCAEKHLSNVEIEMLPPKTTSVLQTMDEGVITCLKAYFQRRQGCHAVDVEDSVIDDEEKSTKDIYKVDVMQAMHWCCDTWESVTHSTIANCFKLAGMIPEDLNELIQGSANVRLESAQ
;
A
#
# COMPACT_ATOMS: atom_id res chain seq x y z
N MET A 1 -20.23 -5.12 1.54
CA MET A 1 -20.12 -6.17 2.59
C MET A 1 -21.49 -6.68 3.04
N LYS A 2 -22.16 -6.07 4.04
CA LYS A 2 -23.47 -6.53 4.53
C LYS A 2 -24.57 -6.62 3.47
N LYS A 3 -24.74 -5.55 2.67
CA LYS A 3 -25.73 -5.50 1.58
C LYS A 3 -25.50 -6.56 0.49
N GLU A 4 -24.25 -7.03 0.36
CA GLU A 4 -23.84 -8.05 -0.62
C GLU A 4 -23.69 -9.43 0.02
N GLY A 5 -24.02 -9.60 1.30
CA GLY A 5 -23.84 -10.86 2.04
C GLY A 5 -22.38 -11.32 2.21
N ARG A 6 -21.38 -10.45 1.96
CA ARG A 6 -19.96 -10.79 2.08
C ARG A 6 -19.47 -10.64 3.52
N HIS A 7 -18.88 -11.71 4.03
CA HIS A 7 -18.14 -11.75 5.30
C HIS A 7 -16.65 -11.57 5.03
N VAL A 8 -15.97 -10.77 5.86
CA VAL A 8 -14.52 -10.59 5.77
C VAL A 8 -13.85 -10.73 7.11
N LEU A 9 -12.62 -11.24 7.06
CA LEU A 9 -11.67 -11.24 8.15
C LEU A 9 -10.76 -10.00 8.00
N LEU A 10 -10.67 -9.21 9.05
CA LEU A 10 -9.75 -8.08 9.17
C LEU A 10 -8.65 -8.46 10.16
N LEU A 11 -7.43 -8.59 9.65
CA LEU A 11 -6.25 -8.85 10.45
C LEU A 11 -5.64 -7.53 10.89
N LEU A 12 -5.49 -7.34 12.20
CA LEU A 12 -4.89 -6.13 12.78
C LEU A 12 -3.65 -6.49 13.59
N ASP A 13 -2.72 -5.55 13.66
CA ASP A 13 -1.58 -5.66 14.56
C ASP A 13 -2.01 -5.43 16.02
N ASN A 14 -1.11 -5.70 16.96
CA ASN A 14 -1.42 -5.58 18.39
C ASN A 14 -1.20 -4.16 18.95
N ASP A 15 -1.35 -3.12 18.13
CA ASP A 15 -1.27 -1.74 18.61
C ASP A 15 -2.45 -1.39 19.54
N SER A 16 -2.15 -0.67 20.63
CA SER A 16 -3.13 -0.26 21.64
C SER A 16 -4.28 0.58 21.08
N ALA A 17 -4.09 1.28 19.96
CA ALA A 17 -5.14 2.03 19.27
C ALA A 17 -6.20 1.13 18.64
N HIS A 18 -5.90 -0.15 18.44
CA HIS A 18 -6.83 -1.15 17.90
C HIS A 18 -7.67 -1.84 18.98
N CYS A 19 -7.44 -1.57 20.27
CA CYS A 19 -8.20 -2.11 21.40
C CYS A 19 -9.60 -1.50 21.55
N ALA A 20 -10.37 -1.40 20.46
CA ALA A 20 -11.77 -1.03 20.49
C ALA A 20 -12.62 -2.28 20.22
N GLU A 21 -13.31 -2.78 21.25
CA GLU A 21 -14.36 -3.79 21.09
C GLU A 21 -15.45 -3.21 20.19
N LYS A 22 -15.45 -3.61 18.91
CA LYS A 22 -16.45 -3.21 17.93
C LYS A 22 -17.12 -4.44 17.38
N HIS A 23 -18.38 -4.64 17.74
CA HIS A 23 -19.22 -5.66 17.11
C HIS A 23 -19.64 -5.21 15.71
N LEU A 24 -19.01 -5.78 14.69
CA LEU A 24 -19.34 -5.56 13.28
C LEU A 24 -20.12 -6.77 12.74
N SER A 25 -21.20 -6.54 12.01
CA SER A 25 -22.12 -7.65 11.62
C SER A 25 -21.59 -8.59 10.55
N ASN A 26 -20.57 -8.18 9.79
CA ASN A 26 -20.01 -8.94 8.65
C ASN A 26 -18.48 -8.81 8.55
N VAL A 27 -17.86 -8.34 9.62
CA VAL A 27 -16.41 -8.20 9.72
C VAL A 27 -15.99 -8.89 11.01
N GLU A 28 -15.20 -9.94 10.87
CA GLU A 28 -14.51 -10.58 11.97
C GLU A 28 -13.14 -9.92 12.09
N ILE A 29 -12.77 -9.50 13.31
CA ILE A 29 -11.48 -8.85 13.55
C ILE A 29 -10.64 -9.87 14.32
N GLU A 30 -9.47 -10.21 13.78
CA GLU A 30 -8.49 -11.07 14.44
C GLU A 30 -7.20 -10.29 14.64
N MET A 31 -6.67 -10.35 15.86
CA MET A 31 -5.44 -9.69 16.23
C MET A 31 -4.27 -10.63 15.97
N LEU A 32 -3.24 -10.13 15.27
CA LEU A 32 -2.03 -10.90 15.04
C LEU A 32 -1.32 -11.20 16.38
N PRO A 33 -0.67 -12.38 16.51
CA PRO A 33 0.06 -12.71 17.72
C PRO A 33 1.11 -11.63 18.05
N PRO A 34 1.36 -11.34 19.33
CA PRO A 34 2.35 -10.35 19.73
C PRO A 34 3.72 -10.62 19.09
N LYS A 35 4.39 -9.56 18.62
CA LYS A 35 5.74 -9.61 18.01
C LYS A 35 5.83 -10.41 16.70
N THR A 36 4.72 -10.61 16.01
CA THR A 36 4.70 -11.27 14.69
C THR A 36 4.47 -10.32 13.52
N THR A 37 4.30 -9.03 13.79
CA THR A 37 4.09 -7.97 12.79
C THR A 37 5.07 -8.09 11.61
N SER A 38 6.38 -8.17 11.87
CA SER A 38 7.40 -8.24 10.82
C SER A 38 7.45 -9.56 10.02
N VAL A 39 6.49 -10.47 10.20
CA VAL A 39 6.43 -11.76 9.49
C VAL A 39 5.03 -12.01 8.96
N LEU A 40 4.00 -11.71 9.76
CA LEU A 40 2.60 -11.98 9.42
C LEU A 40 1.85 -10.74 8.91
N GLN A 41 2.32 -9.53 9.19
CA GLN A 41 1.63 -8.31 8.76
C GLN A 41 1.98 -8.00 7.31
N THR A 42 1.10 -8.42 6.40
CA THR A 42 1.26 -8.27 4.95
C THR A 42 1.49 -6.82 4.50
N MET A 43 0.93 -5.86 5.23
CA MET A 43 1.19 -4.43 5.01
C MET A 43 2.67 -4.08 5.18
N ASP A 44 3.29 -4.57 6.26
CA ASP A 44 4.69 -4.29 6.59
C ASP A 44 5.63 -5.14 5.73
N GLU A 45 5.22 -6.37 5.42
CA GLU A 45 6.03 -7.35 4.68
C GLU A 45 6.26 -6.98 3.22
N GLY A 46 5.43 -6.11 2.62
CA GLY A 46 5.74 -5.66 1.26
C GLY A 46 4.89 -4.55 0.68
N VAL A 47 3.63 -4.37 1.10
CA VAL A 47 2.76 -3.35 0.51
C VAL A 47 3.29 -1.94 0.82
N ILE A 48 3.61 -1.66 2.09
CA ILE A 48 4.19 -0.37 2.51
C ILE A 48 5.57 -0.17 1.88
N THR A 49 6.39 -1.22 1.80
CA THR A 49 7.71 -1.17 1.17
C THR A 49 7.60 -0.79 -0.31
N CYS A 50 6.68 -1.40 -1.04
CA CYS A 50 6.40 -1.10 -2.44
C CYS A 50 5.90 0.35 -2.61
N LEU A 51 4.94 0.77 -1.79
CA LEU A 51 4.42 2.14 -1.80
C LEU A 51 5.52 3.19 -1.55
N LYS A 52 6.38 2.94 -0.54
CA LYS A 52 7.53 3.81 -0.22
C LYS A 52 8.50 3.92 -1.38
N ALA A 53 8.80 2.82 -2.06
CA ALA A 53 9.69 2.84 -3.23
C ALA A 53 9.14 3.71 -4.37
N TYR A 54 7.83 3.60 -4.67
CA TYR A 54 7.20 4.46 -5.67
C TYR A 54 7.16 5.93 -5.23
N PHE A 55 6.89 6.21 -3.96
CA PHE A 55 6.92 7.56 -3.41
C PHE A 55 8.32 8.18 -3.52
N GLN A 56 9.36 7.46 -3.10
CA GLN A 56 10.75 7.90 -3.19
C GLN A 56 11.18 8.17 -4.63
N ARG A 57 10.74 7.34 -5.59
CA ARG A 57 10.98 7.60 -7.01
C ARG A 57 10.39 8.94 -7.45
N ARG A 58 9.15 9.24 -7.06
CA ARG A 58 8.51 10.54 -7.36
C ARG A 58 9.25 11.70 -6.72
N GLN A 59 9.66 11.55 -5.46
CA GLN A 59 10.44 12.55 -4.75
C GLN A 59 11.79 12.82 -5.45
N GLY A 60 12.43 11.77 -5.98
CA GLY A 60 13.64 11.90 -6.79
C GLY A 60 13.40 12.66 -8.11
N CYS A 61 12.33 12.33 -8.84
CA CYS A 61 11.97 13.07 -10.06
C CYS A 61 11.70 14.55 -9.78
N HIS A 62 10.92 14.84 -8.74
CA HIS A 62 10.64 16.21 -8.31
C HIS A 62 11.93 16.98 -7.96
N ALA A 63 12.88 16.35 -7.27
CA ALA A 63 14.14 16.99 -6.94
C ALA A 63 14.95 17.38 -8.19
N VAL A 64 14.94 16.54 -9.24
CA VAL A 64 15.55 16.87 -10.53
C VAL A 64 14.84 18.03 -11.21
N ASP A 65 13.50 18.02 -11.24
CA ASP A 65 12.70 19.09 -11.86
C ASP A 65 12.92 20.45 -11.15
N VAL A 66 13.03 20.43 -9.82
CA VAL A 66 13.33 21.63 -9.02
C VAL A 66 14.74 22.13 -9.32
N GLU A 67 15.75 21.26 -9.34
CA GLU A 67 17.13 21.64 -9.66
C GLU A 67 17.22 22.29 -11.04
N ASP A 68 16.62 21.68 -12.07
CA ASP A 68 16.60 22.20 -13.44
C ASP A 68 15.93 23.59 -13.52
N SER A 69 14.95 23.88 -12.66
CA SER A 69 14.26 25.18 -12.59
C SER A 69 15.05 26.29 -11.87
N VAL A 70 16.13 25.94 -11.18
CA VAL A 70 16.93 26.84 -10.33
C VAL A 70 18.22 27.31 -11.01
N ILE A 71 18.60 26.71 -12.15
CA ILE A 71 19.84 27.00 -12.89
C ILE A 71 20.00 28.49 -13.27
N ASP A 72 18.90 29.25 -13.34
CA ASP A 72 18.89 30.68 -13.71
C ASP A 72 18.79 31.67 -12.51
N ASP A 73 18.74 31.21 -11.25
CA ASP A 73 18.56 32.05 -10.06
C ASP A 73 19.55 31.69 -8.94
N GLU A 74 20.67 32.42 -8.81
CA GLU A 74 21.71 32.20 -7.78
C GLU A 74 21.17 32.27 -6.33
N GLU A 75 20.05 32.97 -6.10
CA GLU A 75 19.42 33.10 -4.77
C GLU A 75 18.64 31.84 -4.36
N LYS A 76 18.26 30.97 -5.31
CA LYS A 76 17.48 29.74 -5.06
C LYS A 76 18.34 28.50 -4.74
N SER A 77 19.67 28.58 -4.84
CA SER A 77 20.60 27.44 -4.68
C SER A 77 20.66 26.84 -3.26
N THR A 78 19.93 27.41 -2.30
CA THR A 78 19.88 26.96 -0.89
C THR A 78 18.56 26.25 -0.54
N LYS A 79 17.65 26.06 -1.50
CA LYS A 79 16.38 25.36 -1.26
C LYS A 79 16.60 23.86 -1.17
N ASP A 80 15.99 23.24 -0.18
CA ASP A 80 15.86 21.78 -0.08
C ASP A 80 15.03 21.27 -1.26
N ILE A 81 15.70 20.67 -2.24
CA ILE A 81 15.11 20.15 -3.49
C ILE A 81 14.15 18.97 -3.25
N TYR A 82 14.24 18.33 -2.09
CA TYR A 82 13.34 17.23 -1.71
C TYR A 82 12.09 17.71 -0.99
N LYS A 83 12.02 19.00 -0.66
CA LYS A 83 10.91 19.59 0.08
C LYS A 83 9.64 19.59 -0.76
N VAL A 84 8.59 19.02 -0.17
CA VAL A 84 7.23 19.03 -0.69
C VAL A 84 6.26 19.46 0.40
N ASP A 85 5.15 20.07 0.01
CA ASP A 85 4.06 20.32 0.94
C ASP A 85 3.19 19.06 1.13
N VAL A 86 2.31 19.11 2.13
CA VAL A 86 1.44 17.98 2.49
C VAL A 86 0.46 17.65 1.37
N MET A 87 -0.04 18.63 0.61
CA MET A 87 -0.99 18.40 -0.48
C MET A 87 -0.32 17.62 -1.62
N GLN A 88 0.90 18.02 -2.00
CA GLN A 88 1.70 17.32 -3.00
C GLN A 88 2.03 15.90 -2.54
N ALA A 89 2.41 15.72 -1.27
CA ALA A 89 2.67 14.40 -0.70
C ALA A 89 1.41 13.52 -0.71
N MET A 90 0.23 14.07 -0.41
CA MET A 90 -1.04 13.34 -0.48
C MET A 90 -1.36 12.89 -1.92
N HIS A 91 -1.20 13.77 -2.91
CA HIS A 91 -1.38 13.39 -4.32
C HIS A 91 -0.42 12.27 -4.72
N TRP A 92 0.86 12.37 -4.33
CA TRP A 92 1.82 11.29 -4.60
C TRP A 92 1.42 9.99 -3.93
N CYS A 93 0.94 9.99 -2.69
CA CYS A 93 0.44 8.78 -2.04
C CYS A 93 -0.73 8.14 -2.80
N CYS A 94 -1.65 8.94 -3.35
CA CYS A 94 -2.73 8.42 -4.19
C CYS A 94 -2.16 7.79 -5.47
N ASP A 95 -1.32 8.52 -6.20
CA ASP A 95 -0.77 8.02 -7.47
C ASP A 95 0.13 6.79 -7.28
N THR A 96 0.88 6.73 -6.17
CA THR A 96 1.75 5.58 -5.87
C THR A 96 0.93 4.37 -5.44
N TRP A 97 -0.21 4.58 -4.76
CA TRP A 97 -1.14 3.50 -4.44
C TRP A 97 -1.73 2.88 -5.71
N GLU A 98 -2.08 3.68 -6.71
CA GLU A 98 -2.53 3.19 -8.03
C GLU A 98 -1.46 2.37 -8.76
N SER A 99 -0.18 2.58 -8.43
CA SER A 99 0.94 1.80 -8.96
C SER A 99 1.12 0.44 -8.26
N VAL A 100 0.51 0.23 -7.08
CA VAL A 100 0.54 -1.05 -6.37
C VAL A 100 -0.46 -2.01 -7.02
N THR A 101 0.04 -3.00 -7.74
CA THR A 101 -0.80 -3.96 -8.46
C THR A 101 -1.46 -4.99 -7.54
N HIS A 102 -2.55 -5.58 -8.03
CA HIS A 102 -3.18 -6.74 -7.38
C HIS A 102 -2.20 -7.91 -7.17
N SER A 103 -1.30 -8.14 -8.13
CA SER A 103 -0.29 -9.20 -8.04
C SER A 103 0.74 -8.91 -6.94
N THR A 104 1.15 -7.65 -6.75
CA THR A 104 2.02 -7.25 -5.63
C THR A 104 1.35 -7.56 -4.30
N ILE A 105 0.09 -7.18 -4.13
CA ILE A 105 -0.67 -7.45 -2.89
C ILE A 105 -0.77 -8.97 -2.66
N ALA A 106 -1.17 -9.75 -3.67
CA ALA A 106 -1.27 -11.20 -3.54
C ALA A 106 0.07 -11.85 -3.17
N ASN A 107 1.16 -11.40 -3.76
CA ASN A 107 2.51 -11.87 -3.42
C ASN A 107 2.90 -11.53 -1.97
N CYS A 108 2.54 -10.36 -1.45
CA CYS A 108 2.78 -10.03 -0.04
C CYS A 108 2.04 -10.98 0.91
N PHE A 109 0.79 -11.33 0.59
CA PHE A 109 0.02 -12.31 1.36
C PHE A 109 0.61 -13.73 1.27
N LYS A 110 1.14 -14.10 0.11
CA LYS A 110 1.86 -15.37 -0.07
C LYS A 110 3.14 -15.40 0.78
N LEU A 111 3.95 -14.34 0.75
CA LEU A 111 5.19 -14.25 1.52
C LEU A 111 4.95 -14.34 3.02
N ALA A 112 3.87 -13.73 3.52
CA ALA A 112 3.44 -13.84 4.91
C ALA A 112 2.83 -15.21 5.27
N GLY A 113 2.74 -16.16 4.32
CA GLY A 113 2.17 -17.49 4.55
C GLY A 113 0.66 -17.48 4.78
N MET A 114 -0.06 -16.42 4.38
CA MET A 114 -1.49 -16.24 4.64
C MET A 114 -2.40 -16.83 3.56
N ILE A 115 -1.85 -17.09 2.37
CA ILE A 115 -2.59 -17.67 1.25
C ILE A 115 -1.88 -18.96 0.82
N PRO A 116 -2.58 -20.10 0.79
CA PRO A 116 -2.02 -21.34 0.25
C PRO A 116 -1.81 -21.23 -1.27
N GLU A 117 -0.80 -21.95 -1.77
CA GLU A 117 -0.26 -21.79 -3.13
C GLU A 117 -1.32 -21.97 -4.24
N ASP A 118 -2.27 -22.89 -4.03
CA ASP A 118 -3.38 -23.20 -4.91
C ASP A 118 -4.40 -22.06 -5.06
N LEU A 119 -4.65 -21.32 -3.98
CA LEU A 119 -5.54 -20.16 -4.00
C LEU A 119 -4.90 -18.95 -4.70
N ASN A 120 -3.57 -18.84 -4.66
CA ASN A 120 -2.85 -17.76 -5.34
C ASN A 120 -2.96 -17.88 -6.87
N GLU A 121 -2.83 -19.09 -7.42
CA GLU A 121 -3.01 -19.34 -8.87
C GLU A 121 -4.40 -18.92 -9.35
N LEU A 122 -5.45 -19.16 -8.54
CA LEU A 122 -6.82 -18.76 -8.85
C LEU A 122 -7.00 -17.23 -8.83
N ILE A 123 -6.37 -16.52 -7.89
CA ILE A 123 -6.43 -15.05 -7.79
C ILE A 123 -5.76 -14.40 -9.00
N GLN A 124 -4.58 -14.89 -9.40
CA GLN A 124 -3.87 -14.40 -10.59
C GLN A 124 -4.69 -14.67 -11.87
N GLY A 125 -5.29 -15.86 -11.99
CA GLY A 125 -6.16 -16.21 -13.11
C GLY A 125 -7.43 -15.34 -13.19
N SER A 126 -8.07 -15.06 -12.06
CA SER A 126 -9.32 -14.28 -11.99
C SER A 126 -9.11 -12.78 -12.29
N ALA A 127 -7.94 -12.24 -11.93
CA ALA A 127 -7.56 -10.86 -12.25
C ALA A 127 -7.39 -10.65 -13.78
N ASN A 128 -6.84 -11.64 -14.49
CA ASN A 128 -6.70 -11.59 -15.94
C ASN A 128 -8.07 -11.66 -16.66
N VAL A 129 -9.00 -12.50 -16.19
CA VAL A 129 -10.33 -12.64 -16.81
C VAL A 129 -11.18 -11.37 -16.67
N ARG A 130 -11.03 -10.61 -15.58
CA ARG A 130 -11.74 -9.33 -15.37
C ARG A 130 -11.22 -8.18 -16.24
N LEU A 131 -9.96 -8.24 -16.69
CA LEU A 131 -9.40 -7.24 -17.59
C LEU A 131 -9.83 -7.46 -19.05
N GLU A 132 -9.98 -8.72 -19.47
CA GLU A 132 -10.44 -9.07 -20.83
C GLU A 132 -11.94 -8.85 -21.04
N SER A 133 -12.75 -8.86 -19.97
CA SER A 133 -14.21 -8.64 -20.03
C SER A 133 -14.62 -7.16 -19.92
N ALA A 134 -13.65 -6.25 -19.84
CA ALA A 134 -13.85 -4.81 -19.80
C ALA A 134 -13.38 -4.08 -21.09
N GLN A 135 -13.02 -4.83 -22.15
CA GLN A 135 -12.78 -4.34 -23.51
C GLN A 135 -13.96 -4.67 -24.42
#